data_AF-A0A212JNW7-F1
#
_entry.id   AF-A0A212JNW7-F1
#
_cell.length_a   1.000
_cell.length_b   1.000
_cell.length_c   1.000
_cell.angle_alpha   90.00
_cell.angle_beta   90.00
_cell.angle_gamma   90.00
#
_symmetry.space_group_name_H-M   'P 1'
#
loop_
_entity.id
_entity.type
_entity.pdbx_description
1 polymer ?
#
loop_
_entity_poly.entity_id
_entity_poly.type
_entity_poly.pdbx_seq_one_letter_code
_entity_poly.pdbx_strand_id
1 'polypeptide(L)'
;MMNKIFILFFILFFSFSCIKKTNKESLIYDGDKGFKYWLIDNDRTSDSGSHFFTYFDKNGKWLGFYINAKGEFVENKSPEDVISVNTWSLSNDSTIILGWYPNIIVKISKDTMITYNDRLKETTVYITSPDSLIPKEYQRIQ
;
A
#
# COMPACT_ATOMS: atom_id res chain seq x y z
N MET A 1 7.79 -35.83 41.57
CA MET A 1 8.83 -35.07 40.84
C MET A 1 8.54 -34.91 39.33
N MET A 2 7.62 -35.69 38.73
CA MET A 2 7.25 -35.63 37.29
C MET A 2 6.39 -34.41 36.87
N ASN A 3 5.63 -33.79 37.76
CA ASN A 3 4.71 -32.70 37.37
C ASN A 3 5.38 -31.35 37.11
N LYS A 4 6.61 -31.12 37.61
CA LYS A 4 7.34 -29.86 37.39
C LYS A 4 8.01 -29.79 36.02
N ILE A 5 8.40 -30.95 35.46
CA ILE A 5 9.03 -31.05 34.13
C ILE A 5 8.01 -30.80 33.01
N PHE A 6 6.77 -31.28 33.18
CA PHE A 6 5.69 -31.06 32.22
C PHE A 6 5.29 -29.59 32.08
N ILE A 7 5.26 -28.85 33.19
CA ILE A 7 4.92 -27.41 33.18
C ILE A 7 6.02 -26.60 32.46
N LEU A 8 7.29 -26.98 32.64
CA LEU A 8 8.41 -26.31 31.96
C LEU A 8 8.35 -26.48 30.44
N PHE A 9 7.98 -27.68 29.96
CA PHE A 9 7.78 -27.95 28.53
C PHE A 9 6.57 -27.21 27.94
N PHE A 10 5.49 -27.05 28.71
CA PHE A 10 4.30 -26.30 28.27
C PHE A 10 4.60 -24.79 28.12
N ILE A 11 5.41 -24.22 29.02
CA ILE A 11 5.84 -22.81 28.94
C ILE A 11 6.79 -22.58 27.76
N LEU A 12 7.70 -23.52 27.50
CA LEU A 12 8.63 -23.47 26.34
C LEU A 12 7.92 -23.64 24.99
N PHE A 13 6.83 -24.42 24.93
CA PHE A 13 6.03 -24.58 23.71
C PHE A 13 5.24 -23.32 23.32
N PHE A 14 4.78 -22.53 24.30
CA PHE A 14 4.09 -21.26 24.03
C PHE A 14 5.03 -20.14 23.56
N SER A 15 6.33 -20.23 23.82
CA SER A 15 7.30 -19.21 23.39
C SER A 15 7.74 -19.29 21.92
N PHE A 16 7.39 -20.35 21.18
CA PHE A 16 7.83 -20.52 19.79
C PHE A 16 6.82 -20.12 18.71
N SER A 17 5.63 -19.64 19.09
CA SER A 17 4.64 -19.15 18.13
C SER A 17 4.46 -17.63 18.17
N CYS A 18 5.57 -16.91 18.28
CA CYS A 18 5.62 -15.54 17.78
C CYS A 18 5.84 -15.60 16.26
N ILE A 19 4.84 -16.12 15.54
CA ILE A 19 4.71 -15.80 14.11
C ILE A 19 4.59 -14.29 14.09
N LYS A 20 5.67 -13.59 13.71
CA LYS A 20 5.63 -12.15 13.45
C LYS A 20 4.58 -11.97 12.37
N LYS A 21 3.36 -11.65 12.78
CA LYS A 21 2.30 -11.27 11.88
C LYS A 21 2.80 -9.99 11.23
N THR A 22 3.29 -10.09 10.00
CA THR A 22 3.75 -8.92 9.26
C THR A 22 2.56 -7.98 9.18
N ASN A 23 2.65 -6.82 9.84
CA ASN A 23 1.59 -5.83 9.77
C ASN A 23 1.52 -5.37 8.31
N LYS A 24 0.44 -5.69 7.59
CA LYS A 24 0.32 -5.32 6.17
C LYS A 24 0.30 -3.81 6.00
N GLU A 25 -0.16 -3.09 7.02
CA GLU A 25 -0.13 -1.64 7.09
C GLU A 25 1.31 -1.11 6.86
N SER A 26 2.31 -1.70 7.54
CA SER A 26 3.73 -1.33 7.38
C SER A 26 4.38 -1.88 6.10
N LEU A 27 3.63 -2.58 5.25
CA LEU A 27 4.04 -2.88 3.87
C LEU A 27 3.43 -1.88 2.89
N ILE A 28 2.20 -1.42 3.14
CA ILE A 28 1.49 -0.42 2.34
C ILE A 28 2.21 0.93 2.42
N TYR A 29 2.56 1.37 3.63
CA TYR A 29 3.53 2.44 3.85
C TYR A 29 4.84 1.84 4.35
N ASP A 30 5.98 2.43 4.01
CA ASP A 30 7.28 1.99 4.53
C ASP A 30 7.32 2.33 6.03
N GLY A 31 7.34 1.31 6.89
CA GLY A 31 7.28 1.47 8.35
C GLY A 31 8.33 2.41 8.93
N ASP A 32 9.52 2.47 8.32
CA ASP A 32 10.64 3.29 8.79
C ASP A 32 10.52 4.74 8.27
N LYS A 33 10.14 4.92 7.01
CA LYS A 33 9.96 6.25 6.41
C LYS A 33 8.63 6.91 6.80
N GLY A 34 7.63 6.10 7.14
CA GLY A 34 6.25 6.53 7.41
C GLY A 34 5.44 6.86 6.16
N PHE A 35 5.95 6.59 4.95
CA PHE A 35 5.24 6.78 3.69
C PHE A 35 5.84 5.91 2.59
N LYS A 36 5.11 5.71 1.49
CA LYS A 36 5.60 4.97 0.32
C LYS A 36 4.90 5.40 -0.96
N TYR A 37 5.67 5.41 -2.05
CA TYR A 37 5.14 5.51 -3.41
C TYR A 37 5.09 4.13 -4.06
N TRP A 38 3.95 3.83 -4.66
CA TRP A 38 3.76 2.68 -5.53
C TRP A 38 3.52 3.15 -6.95
N LEU A 39 4.22 2.55 -7.91
CA LEU A 39 3.94 2.67 -9.32
C LEU A 39 2.89 1.61 -9.69
N ILE A 40 1.85 2.01 -10.40
CA ILE A 40 0.85 1.09 -10.93
C ILE A 40 1.42 0.46 -12.20
N ASP A 41 1.60 -0.85 -12.17
CA ASP A 41 2.07 -1.65 -13.30
C ASP A 41 0.91 -1.81 -14.29
N ASN A 42 0.85 -0.87 -15.23
CA ASN A 42 -0.21 -0.79 -16.22
C ASN A 42 0.17 -1.56 -17.48
N ASP A 43 -0.34 -2.78 -17.62
CA ASP A 43 -0.32 -3.52 -18.89
C ASP A 43 -1.39 -2.97 -19.89
N ARG A 44 -2.22 -1.98 -19.48
CA ARG A 44 -3.42 -1.54 -20.20
C ARG A 44 -3.58 -0.04 -20.47
N THR A 45 -2.75 0.86 -19.91
CA THR A 45 -2.91 2.32 -20.13
C THR A 45 -1.94 2.90 -21.16
N SER A 46 -1.11 2.07 -21.78
CA SER A 46 -0.04 2.52 -22.65
C SER A 46 -0.46 2.63 -24.12
N ASP A 47 -1.47 3.44 -24.40
CA ASP A 47 -1.45 4.22 -25.65
C ASP A 47 -0.72 5.56 -25.44
N SER A 48 -0.47 5.96 -24.19
CA SER A 48 0.12 7.27 -23.82
C SER A 48 1.47 7.22 -23.13
N GLY A 49 1.99 6.04 -22.76
CA GLY A 49 3.24 5.91 -21.99
C GLY A 49 3.23 6.55 -20.60
N SER A 50 2.06 6.94 -20.08
CA SER A 50 1.93 7.65 -18.81
C SER A 50 2.04 6.69 -17.62
N HIS A 51 3.00 6.93 -16.74
CA HIS A 51 3.15 6.19 -15.47
C HIS A 51 2.23 6.79 -14.41
N PHE A 52 1.52 5.94 -13.67
CA PHE A 52 0.66 6.35 -12.57
C PHE A 52 1.25 5.91 -11.23
N PHE A 53 1.26 6.80 -10.27
CA PHE A 53 1.81 6.57 -8.95
C PHE A 53 0.74 6.79 -7.89
N THR A 54 0.85 6.06 -6.79
CA THR A 54 0.04 6.28 -5.61
C THR A 54 0.91 6.41 -4.38
N TYR A 55 0.61 7.40 -3.57
CA TYR A 55 1.27 7.69 -2.31
C TYR A 55 0.40 7.22 -1.16
N PHE A 56 1.01 6.57 -0.17
CA PHE A 56 0.40 6.25 1.12
C PHE A 56 1.29 6.76 2.24
N ASP A 57 0.72 7.40 3.25
CA ASP A 57 1.40 7.69 4.51
C ASP A 57 0.81 6.91 5.70
N LYS A 58 1.58 6.87 6.78
CA LYS A 58 1.19 6.25 8.05
C LYS A 58 -0.01 6.90 8.75
N ASN A 59 -0.42 8.09 8.32
CA ASN A 59 -1.55 8.83 8.90
C ASN A 59 -2.86 8.57 8.13
N GLY A 60 -2.83 7.71 7.11
CA GLY A 60 -3.99 7.42 6.28
C GLY A 60 -4.16 8.38 5.11
N LYS A 61 -3.17 9.21 4.74
CA LYS A 61 -3.22 10.06 3.53
C LYS A 61 -2.93 9.23 2.29
N TRP A 62 -3.80 9.37 1.28
CA TRP A 62 -3.67 8.70 -0.01
C TRP A 62 -3.78 9.72 -1.15
N LEU A 63 -2.79 9.73 -2.04
CA LEU A 63 -2.76 10.63 -3.20
C LEU A 63 -2.42 9.86 -4.49
N GLY A 64 -2.96 10.31 -5.61
CA GLY A 64 -2.63 9.81 -6.94
C GLY A 64 -1.80 10.82 -7.73
N PHE A 65 -0.86 10.33 -8.53
CA PHE A 65 -0.01 11.13 -9.41
C PHE A 65 0.13 10.45 -10.76
N TYR A 66 0.51 11.22 -11.77
CA TYR A 66 0.87 10.70 -13.08
C TYR A 66 1.97 11.54 -13.72
N ILE A 67 2.69 10.95 -14.67
CA ILE A 67 3.57 11.69 -15.58
C ILE A 67 2.74 12.08 -16.80
N ASN A 68 2.60 13.39 -17.05
CA ASN A 68 1.84 13.89 -18.20
C ASN A 68 2.64 13.80 -19.52
N ALA A 69 2.01 14.16 -20.64
CA ALA A 69 2.65 14.11 -21.97
C ALA A 69 3.91 15.01 -22.12
N LYS A 70 4.12 15.96 -21.20
CA LYS A 70 5.32 16.81 -21.15
C LYS A 70 6.43 16.22 -20.27
N GLY A 71 6.21 15.06 -19.65
CA GLY A 71 7.14 14.46 -18.70
C GLY A 71 7.06 15.03 -17.29
N GLU A 72 6.06 15.86 -16.99
CA GLU A 72 5.89 16.49 -15.68
C GLU A 72 5.16 15.55 -14.72
N PHE A 73 5.62 15.49 -13.46
CA PHE A 73 4.95 14.75 -12.39
C PHE A 73 3.83 15.61 -11.80
N VAL A 74 2.59 15.17 -11.99
CA VAL A 74 1.39 15.96 -11.65
C VAL A 74 0.52 15.17 -10.68
N GLU A 75 0.05 15.85 -9.62
CA GLU A 75 -0.96 15.30 -8.72
C GLU A 75 -2.31 15.20 -9.43
N ASN A 76 -2.94 14.03 -9.36
CA ASN A 76 -4.28 13.81 -9.87
C ASN A 76 -5.30 14.42 -8.89
N LYS A 77 -5.60 15.70 -9.10
CA LYS A 77 -6.60 16.44 -8.32
C LYS A 77 -7.97 16.29 -8.95
N SER A 78 -8.97 16.05 -8.13
CA SER A 78 -10.36 16.16 -8.57
C SER A 78 -10.69 17.60 -8.97
N PRO A 79 -11.64 17.80 -9.91
CA PRO A 79 -12.22 19.11 -10.18
C PRO A 79 -12.72 19.82 -8.91
N GLU A 80 -12.71 21.15 -8.90
CA GLU A 80 -13.03 21.96 -7.71
C GLU A 80 -14.46 21.74 -7.17
N ASP A 81 -15.38 21.25 -8.01
CA ASP A 81 -16.76 20.93 -7.68
C ASP A 81 -16.97 19.50 -7.16
N VAL A 82 -15.90 18.70 -7.02
CA VAL A 82 -15.95 17.31 -6.56
C VAL A 82 -15.19 17.17 -5.24
N ILE A 83 -15.89 16.66 -4.21
CA ILE A 83 -15.26 16.30 -2.93
C ILE A 83 -14.45 15.01 -3.14
N SER A 84 -13.11 15.14 -3.18
CA SER A 84 -12.21 13.98 -3.14
C SER A 84 -11.94 13.54 -1.71
N VAL A 85 -12.03 12.24 -1.46
CA VAL A 85 -11.61 11.64 -0.18
C VAL A 85 -10.25 10.98 -0.39
N ASN A 86 -9.21 11.74 -0.04
CA ASN A 86 -7.80 11.38 -0.20
C ASN A 86 -7.26 10.62 1.03
N THR A 87 -8.03 9.65 1.50
CA THR A 87 -7.68 8.85 2.67
C THR A 87 -7.62 7.37 2.34
N TRP A 88 -6.80 6.64 3.07
CA TRP A 88 -6.81 5.18 3.06
C TRP A 88 -6.88 4.60 4.46
N SER A 89 -7.37 3.38 4.54
CA SER A 89 -7.33 2.57 5.75
C SER A 89 -7.27 1.08 5.41
N LEU A 90 -6.92 0.26 6.40
CA LEU A 90 -6.90 -1.19 6.27
C LEU A 90 -8.03 -1.81 7.09
N SER A 91 -8.96 -2.47 6.43
CA SER A 91 -10.04 -3.23 7.07
C SER A 91 -9.67 -4.71 7.15
N ASN A 92 -9.79 -5.27 8.36
CA ASN A 92 -9.55 -6.69 8.66
C ASN A 92 -8.22 -7.26 8.13
N ASP A 93 -7.20 -6.40 7.97
CA ASP A 93 -5.88 -6.81 7.50
C ASP A 93 -5.92 -7.48 6.10
N SER A 94 -6.97 -7.24 5.32
CA SER A 94 -7.21 -7.92 4.04
C SER A 94 -7.82 -7.02 2.97
N THR A 95 -8.37 -5.86 3.33
CA THR A 95 -9.00 -4.94 2.39
C THR A 95 -8.45 -3.53 2.61
N ILE A 96 -7.81 -2.97 1.58
CA ILE A 96 -7.43 -1.56 1.57
C ILE A 96 -8.64 -0.74 1.10
N ILE A 97 -9.03 0.24 1.90
CA ILE A 97 -10.08 1.19 1.58
C ILE A 97 -9.38 2.43 1.01
N LEU A 98 -9.69 2.79 -0.24
CA LEU A 98 -9.18 4.00 -0.90
C LEU A 98 -10.33 4.99 -1.09
N GLY A 99 -10.41 6.00 -0.25
CA GLY A 99 -11.58 6.85 -0.13
C GLY A 99 -12.82 6.03 0.22
N TRP A 100 -13.71 5.84 -0.76
CA TRP A 100 -14.95 5.07 -0.62
C TRP A 100 -14.88 3.69 -1.31
N TYR A 101 -13.74 3.33 -1.89
CA TYR A 101 -13.59 2.13 -2.71
C TYR A 101 -12.81 1.03 -1.98
N PRO A 102 -13.48 -0.07 -1.58
CA PRO A 102 -12.80 -1.22 -1.00
C PRO A 102 -12.08 -2.03 -2.08
N ASN A 103 -10.82 -2.38 -1.82
CA ASN A 103 -10.02 -3.23 -2.67
C ASN A 103 -9.42 -4.38 -1.83
N ILE A 104 -9.65 -5.61 -2.23
CA ILE A 104 -9.13 -6.80 -1.55
C ILE A 104 -7.64 -6.90 -1.85
N ILE A 105 -6.80 -7.00 -0.81
CA ILE A 105 -5.37 -7.28 -0.96
C ILE A 105 -5.22 -8.78 -1.22
N VAL A 106 -4.99 -9.12 -2.49
CA VAL A 106 -4.73 -10.50 -2.93
C VAL A 106 -3.35 -10.94 -2.46
N LYS A 107 -2.35 -10.07 -2.60
CA LYS A 107 -0.97 -10.32 -2.19
C LYS A 107 -0.28 -9.00 -1.86
N ILE A 108 0.59 -9.00 -0.85
CA ILE A 108 1.45 -7.86 -0.56
C ILE A 108 2.81 -8.34 -0.05
N SER A 109 3.87 -7.68 -0.53
CA SER A 109 5.26 -7.85 -0.11
C SER A 109 5.91 -6.47 -0.02
N LYS A 110 7.22 -6.44 0.25
CA LYS A 110 7.99 -5.20 0.26
C LYS A 110 7.97 -4.48 -1.10
N ASP A 111 7.95 -5.23 -2.20
CA ASP A 111 8.15 -4.66 -3.55
C ASP A 111 6.92 -4.74 -4.45
N THR A 112 5.89 -5.46 -4.02
CA THR A 112 4.68 -5.68 -4.83
C THR A 112 3.43 -5.70 -3.97
N MET A 113 2.38 -5.05 -4.42
CA MET A 113 1.02 -5.18 -3.88
C MET A 113 0.07 -5.50 -5.04
N ILE A 114 -0.80 -6.47 -4.85
CA ILE A 114 -1.83 -6.84 -5.81
C ILE A 114 -3.16 -6.69 -5.13
N THR A 115 -4.03 -5.85 -5.68
CA THR A 115 -5.38 -5.66 -5.19
C THR A 115 -6.41 -6.10 -6.21
N TYR A 116 -7.59 -6.44 -5.72
CA TYR A 116 -8.75 -6.78 -6.53
C TYR A 116 -9.94 -5.92 -6.11
N ASN A 117 -10.51 -5.19 -7.06
CA ASN A 117 -11.73 -4.43 -6.87
C ASN A 117 -12.92 -5.27 -7.34
N ASP A 118 -13.73 -5.76 -6.40
CA ASP A 118 -14.87 -6.62 -6.73
C ASP A 118 -15.97 -5.90 -7.51
N ARG A 119 -16.12 -4.58 -7.31
CA ARG A 119 -17.12 -3.77 -8.01
C ARG A 119 -16.76 -3.55 -9.48
N LEU A 120 -15.50 -3.21 -9.74
CA LEU A 120 -14.98 -2.97 -11.10
C LEU A 120 -14.57 -4.27 -11.80
N LYS A 121 -14.46 -5.39 -11.06
CA LYS A 121 -13.92 -6.66 -11.53
C LYS A 121 -12.50 -6.51 -12.09
N GLU A 122 -11.70 -5.67 -11.43
CA GLU A 122 -10.36 -5.31 -11.87
C GLU A 122 -9.29 -5.71 -10.85
N THR A 123 -8.16 -6.17 -11.37
CA THR A 123 -6.95 -6.40 -10.58
C THR A 123 -5.98 -5.26 -10.85
N THR A 124 -5.41 -4.68 -9.80
CA THR A 124 -4.37 -3.67 -9.91
C THR A 124 -3.08 -4.20 -9.33
N VAL A 125 -2.00 -4.11 -10.11
CA VAL A 125 -0.66 -4.46 -9.69
C VAL A 125 0.09 -3.18 -9.37
N TYR A 126 0.66 -3.15 -8.17
CA TYR A 126 1.48 -2.06 -7.66
C TYR A 126 2.89 -2.59 -7.45
N ILE A 127 3.88 -1.87 -7.94
CA ILE A 127 5.30 -2.11 -7.69
C ILE A 127 5.89 -0.94 -6.92
N THR A 128 6.86 -1.18 -6.03
CA THR A 128 7.52 -0.07 -5.32
C THR A 128 8.12 0.89 -6.34
N SER A 129 7.77 2.18 -6.21
CA SER A 129 8.27 3.20 -7.13
C SER A 129 9.78 3.41 -6.93
N PRO A 130 10.59 3.45 -8.01
CA PRO A 130 11.96 3.92 -7.92
C PRO A 130 12.00 5.39 -7.50
N ASP A 131 12.81 5.72 -6.48
CA ASP A 131 12.98 7.11 -6.00
C ASP A 131 13.43 8.07 -7.12
N SER A 132 14.08 7.56 -8.18
CA SER A 132 14.50 8.34 -9.36
C SER A 132 13.35 8.86 -10.22
N LEU A 133 12.14 8.30 -10.09
CA LEU A 133 10.95 8.75 -10.82
C LEU A 133 10.11 9.76 -10.02
N ILE A 134 10.41 9.93 -8.72
CA ILE A 134 9.68 10.86 -7.85
C ILE A 134 10.53 12.13 -7.69
N PRO A 135 10.06 13.31 -8.14
CA PRO A 135 10.79 14.55 -7.97
C PRO A 135 11.03 14.86 -6.48
N LYS A 136 12.14 15.55 -6.18
CA LYS A 136 12.59 15.77 -4.80
C LYS A 136 11.56 16.48 -3.93
N GLU A 137 10.81 17.40 -4.51
CA GLU A 137 9.72 18.13 -3.85
C GLU A 137 8.55 17.23 -3.45
N TYR A 138 8.39 16.06 -4.07
CA TYR A 138 7.37 15.06 -3.73
C TYR A 138 7.93 13.89 -2.92
N GLN A 139 9.26 13.76 -2.75
CA GLN A 139 9.84 12.65 -1.98
C GLN A 139 9.40 12.65 -0.50
N ARG A 140 8.88 13.76 0.02
CA ARG A 140 8.15 13.80 1.29
C ARG A 140 7.06 14.86 1.23
N ILE A 141 5.82 14.41 1.13
CA ILE A 141 4.65 15.28 1.24
C ILE A 141 4.34 15.43 2.73
N GLN A 142 4.41 16.66 3.25
CA GLN A 142 3.99 16.98 4.62
C GLN A 142 2.47 17.06 4.74
#